data_AF-A0A1U8ADX9-F1
#
_entry.id   AF-A0A1U8ADX9-F1
#
_cell.length_a   1.000
_cell.length_b   1.000
_cell.length_c   1.000
_cell.angle_alpha   90.00
_cell.angle_beta   90.00
_cell.angle_gamma   90.00
#
_symmetry.space_group_name_H-M   'P 1'
#
loop_
_entity.id
_entity.type
_entity.pdbx_description
1 polymer ?
#
loop_
_entity_poly.entity_id
_entity_poly.type
_entity_poly.pdbx_seq_one_letter_code
_entity_poly.pdbx_strand_id
1 'polypeptide(L)'
;MEVNRPYLAGHVNFLISIEPETLLDYTHAFHLKRFNVGEEFLVKKCRFAEVKAPSLRIELFKTYGRSLVGLRFLGYDIDADDYHGFVYGRLPYEAIKPDPQLRALLRSTGQRKIILTNSDRKHTIKVVERIRLFQ
;
A
#
# COMPACT_ATOMS: atom_id res chain seq x y z
N MET A 1 -6.15 -16.49 7.65
CA MET A 1 -6.43 -15.09 7.28
C MET A 1 -6.28 -14.24 8.53
N GLU A 2 -5.15 -13.54 8.71
CA GLU A 2 -5.14 -12.37 9.59
C GLU A 2 -5.88 -11.26 8.85
N VAL A 3 -7.19 -11.27 9.03
CA VAL A 3 -7.96 -10.05 8.92
C VAL A 3 -7.39 -9.17 10.04
N ASN A 4 -6.88 -7.98 9.70
CA ASN A 4 -6.68 -6.92 10.68
C ASN A 4 -8.06 -6.63 11.27
N ARG A 5 -8.50 -7.43 12.25
CA ARG A 5 -9.69 -7.18 13.04
C ARG A 5 -9.25 -6.16 14.07
N PRO A 6 -9.71 -4.90 13.97
CA PRO A 6 -9.47 -3.99 15.06
C PRO A 6 -10.29 -4.50 16.25
N TYR A 7 -9.62 -4.99 17.30
CA TYR A 7 -10.28 -5.12 18.59
C TYR A 7 -10.31 -3.73 19.20
N LEU A 8 -11.47 -3.07 19.14
CA LEU A 8 -11.66 -1.73 19.65
C LEU A 8 -12.71 -1.76 20.75
N ALA A 9 -12.25 -1.86 21.99
CA ALA A 9 -13.04 -1.47 23.15
C ALA A 9 -13.07 0.07 23.18
N GLY A 10 -14.10 0.68 22.58
CA GLY A 10 -14.35 2.12 22.65
C GLY A 10 -14.76 2.77 21.34
N HIS A 11 -15.54 3.85 21.45
CA HIS A 11 -16.07 4.65 20.35
C HIS A 11 -14.94 5.23 19.48
N VAL A 12 -14.88 4.83 18.20
CA VAL A 12 -14.04 5.48 17.18
C VAL A 12 -14.89 6.52 16.46
N ASN A 13 -14.55 7.80 16.61
CA ASN A 13 -15.36 8.92 16.11
C ASN A 13 -14.82 9.56 14.82
N PHE A 14 -13.66 9.15 14.31
CA PHE A 14 -13.19 9.54 12.97
C PHE A 14 -12.33 8.44 12.37
N LEU A 15 -12.83 7.82 11.30
CA LEU A 15 -12.12 6.83 10.50
C LEU A 15 -11.73 7.52 9.20
N ILE A 16 -10.43 7.78 9.01
CA ILE A 16 -9.95 7.98 7.65
C ILE A 16 -9.79 6.58 7.09
N SER A 17 -10.88 6.04 6.55
CA SER A 17 -10.74 4.96 5.58
C SER A 17 -10.04 5.61 4.41
N ILE A 18 -8.77 5.26 4.23
CA ILE A 18 -8.11 5.52 2.96
C ILE A 18 -8.67 4.47 2.01
N GLU A 19 -9.90 4.69 1.55
CA GLU A 19 -10.45 3.94 0.43
C GLU A 19 -9.59 4.24 -0.81
N PRO A 20 -9.47 3.27 -1.73
CA PRO A 20 -8.58 3.38 -2.87
C PRO A 20 -8.73 4.64 -3.72
N GLU A 21 -9.84 5.35 -3.63
CA GLU A 21 -10.08 6.49 -4.51
C GLU A 21 -9.43 7.80 -4.03
N THR A 22 -9.01 7.96 -2.76
CA THR A 22 -8.58 9.29 -2.25
C THR A 22 -7.08 9.45 -1.93
N LEU A 23 -6.30 8.37 -1.95
CA LEU A 23 -4.83 8.41 -1.79
C LEU A 23 -4.09 7.41 -2.68
N LEU A 24 -4.83 6.46 -3.25
CA LEU A 24 -4.31 5.40 -4.11
C LEU A 24 -4.17 5.88 -5.57
N ASP A 25 -4.81 6.99 -5.93
CA ASP A 25 -4.77 7.56 -7.29
C ASP A 25 -3.51 8.40 -7.58
N TYR A 26 -2.91 9.03 -6.56
CA TYR A 26 -1.69 9.82 -6.78
C TYR A 26 -0.39 9.07 -6.47
N THR A 27 -0.37 7.98 -5.70
CA THR A 27 0.91 7.46 -5.19
C THR A 27 1.08 5.93 -5.14
N HIS A 28 0.02 5.13 -4.97
CA HIS A 28 0.20 3.70 -4.69
C HIS A 28 -0.23 2.78 -5.85
N ALA A 29 -1.49 2.80 -6.32
CA ALA A 29 -1.89 1.96 -7.47
C ALA A 29 -1.32 2.51 -8.77
N PHE A 30 -1.36 3.84 -8.93
CA PHE A 30 -0.82 4.48 -10.12
C PHE A 30 0.69 4.23 -10.24
N HIS A 31 1.46 4.28 -9.14
CA HIS A 31 2.90 4.01 -9.20
C HIS A 31 3.23 2.51 -9.29
N LEU A 32 2.54 1.63 -8.55
CA LEU A 32 2.78 0.18 -8.71
C LEU A 32 2.49 -0.30 -10.14
N LYS A 33 1.50 0.29 -10.81
CA LYS A 33 1.15 0.01 -12.21
C LYS A 33 1.99 0.81 -13.21
N ARG A 34 2.47 2.02 -12.88
CA ARG A 34 3.31 2.86 -13.75
C ARG A 34 4.78 2.45 -13.74
N PHE A 35 5.26 1.87 -12.65
CA PHE A 35 6.65 1.45 -12.49
C PHE A 35 6.81 -0.08 -12.62
N ASN A 36 5.73 -0.82 -12.92
CA ASN A 36 5.71 -2.27 -13.09
C ASN A 36 6.40 -3.06 -11.95
N VAL A 37 6.62 -2.48 -10.77
CA VAL A 37 7.47 -3.07 -9.72
C VAL A 37 6.92 -4.40 -9.19
N GLY A 38 5.59 -4.59 -9.21
CA GLY A 38 4.97 -5.87 -8.89
C GLY A 38 5.19 -6.93 -9.97
N GLU A 39 5.15 -6.54 -11.25
CA GLU A 39 5.42 -7.42 -12.39
C GLU A 39 6.90 -7.78 -12.46
N GLU A 40 7.79 -6.81 -12.22
CA GLU A 40 9.22 -7.04 -12.08
C GLU A 40 9.54 -8.01 -10.94
N PHE A 41 8.80 -7.97 -9.82
CA PHE A 41 8.99 -8.93 -8.75
C PHE A 41 8.66 -10.34 -9.25
N LEU A 42 7.53 -10.52 -9.94
CA LEU A 42 7.14 -11.81 -10.52
C LEU A 42 8.18 -12.34 -11.50
N VAL A 43 8.75 -11.48 -12.34
CA VAL A 43 9.79 -11.87 -13.30
C VAL A 43 11.12 -12.16 -12.59
N LYS A 44 11.65 -11.21 -11.81
CA LYS A 44 13.01 -11.26 -11.28
C LYS A 44 13.15 -12.17 -10.06
N LYS A 45 12.11 -12.25 -9.21
CA LYS A 45 12.15 -13.02 -7.94
C LYS A 45 11.40 -14.34 -8.05
N CYS A 46 10.27 -14.37 -8.75
CA CYS A 46 9.49 -15.60 -8.91
C CYS A 46 9.75 -16.34 -10.24
N ARG A 47 10.59 -15.79 -11.13
CA ARG A 47 10.98 -16.39 -12.43
C ARG A 47 9.82 -16.64 -13.39
N PHE A 48 8.74 -15.87 -13.29
CA PHE A 48 7.68 -15.90 -14.29
C PHE A 48 8.14 -15.26 -15.60
N ALA A 49 7.61 -15.75 -16.73
CA ALA A 49 7.81 -15.11 -18.02
C ALA A 49 7.22 -13.69 -18.01
N GLU A 50 7.91 -12.73 -18.61
CA GLU A 50 7.50 -11.32 -18.65
C GLU A 50 6.09 -11.14 -19.21
N VAL A 51 5.75 -11.88 -20.27
CA VAL A 51 4.42 -11.88 -20.88
C VAL A 51 3.30 -12.36 -19.93
N LYS A 52 3.62 -13.17 -18.91
CA LYS A 52 2.65 -13.70 -17.94
C LYS A 52 2.51 -12.84 -16.68
N ALA A 53 3.51 -12.00 -16.37
CA ALA A 53 3.52 -11.25 -15.12
C ALA A 53 2.33 -10.29 -14.96
N PRO A 54 1.89 -9.53 -16.00
CA PRO A 54 0.76 -8.62 -15.85
C PRO A 54 -0.56 -9.33 -15.54
N SER A 55 -0.88 -10.40 -16.27
CA SER A 55 -2.13 -11.16 -16.07
C SER A 55 -2.13 -11.87 -14.71
N LEU A 56 -1.02 -12.51 -14.34
CA LEU A 56 -0.89 -13.16 -13.04
C LEU A 56 -1.02 -12.16 -11.88
N ARG A 57 -0.41 -10.97 -11.98
CA ARG A 57 -0.54 -9.95 -10.93
C ARG A 57 -2.00 -9.54 -10.73
N ILE A 58 -2.75 -9.36 -11.81
CA ILE A 58 -4.18 -9.00 -11.77
C ILE A 58 -4.98 -10.13 -11.12
N GLU A 59 -4.72 -11.38 -11.52
CA GLU A 59 -5.39 -12.56 -10.95
C GLU A 59 -5.14 -12.70 -9.46
N LEU A 60 -3.87 -12.62 -9.04
CA LEU A 60 -3.50 -12.69 -7.62
C LEU A 60 -4.17 -11.59 -6.80
N PHE A 61 -4.28 -10.39 -7.34
CA PHE A 61 -4.96 -9.28 -6.67
C PHE A 61 -6.47 -9.52 -6.57
N LYS A 62 -7.13 -9.95 -7.66
CA LYS A 62 -8.58 -10.22 -7.67
C LYS A 62 -8.96 -11.36 -6.73
N THR A 63 -8.13 -12.40 -6.65
CA THR A 63 -8.44 -13.61 -5.88
C THR A 63 -8.06 -13.46 -4.41
N TYR A 64 -6.92 -12.83 -4.10
CA TYR A 64 -6.35 -12.82 -2.74
C TYR A 64 -6.24 -11.43 -2.11
N GLY A 65 -6.67 -10.37 -2.81
CA GLY A 65 -6.59 -8.98 -2.37
C GLY A 65 -5.18 -8.37 -2.38
N ARG A 66 -4.12 -9.19 -2.37
CA ARG A 66 -2.70 -8.77 -2.44
C ARG A 66 -1.86 -9.82 -3.17
N SER A 67 -0.98 -9.37 -4.06
CA SER A 67 -0.09 -10.27 -4.82
C SER A 67 0.80 -11.12 -3.93
N LEU A 68 1.36 -10.55 -2.84
CA LEU A 68 2.18 -11.31 -1.87
C LEU A 68 1.39 -12.45 -1.21
N VAL A 69 0.13 -12.21 -0.83
CA VAL A 69 -0.72 -13.24 -0.21
C VAL A 69 -1.00 -14.36 -1.21
N GLY A 70 -1.34 -14.01 -2.45
CA GLY A 70 -1.56 -15.00 -3.49
C GLY A 70 -0.31 -15.82 -3.80
N LEU A 71 0.86 -15.19 -3.89
CA LEU A 71 2.12 -15.91 -4.12
C LEU A 71 2.43 -16.90 -2.99
N ARG A 72 2.28 -16.47 -1.72
CA ARG A 72 2.45 -17.38 -0.58
C ARG A 72 1.44 -18.52 -0.59
N PHE A 73 0.19 -18.25 -0.96
CA PHE A 73 -0.84 -19.27 -1.10
C PHE A 73 -0.50 -20.30 -2.18
N LEU A 74 0.12 -19.87 -3.28
CA LEU A 74 0.63 -20.74 -4.34
C LEU A 74 1.93 -21.49 -3.96
N GLY A 75 2.39 -21.37 -2.71
CA GLY A 75 3.56 -22.10 -2.19
C GLY A 75 4.90 -21.39 -2.34
N TYR A 76 4.92 -20.12 -2.74
CA TYR A 76 6.17 -19.35 -2.77
C TYR A 76 6.58 -18.91 -1.37
N ASP A 77 7.78 -19.31 -0.94
CA ASP A 77 8.39 -18.85 0.30
C ASP A 77 9.02 -17.47 0.10
N ILE A 78 8.18 -16.43 0.23
CA ILE A 78 8.57 -15.03 0.06
C ILE A 78 8.44 -14.34 1.40
N ASP A 79 9.53 -13.80 1.92
CA ASP A 79 9.49 -12.94 3.09
C ASP A 79 8.78 -11.60 2.78
N ALA A 80 8.04 -11.09 3.76
CA ALA A 80 7.23 -9.89 3.58
C ALA A 80 8.11 -8.64 3.48
N ASP A 81 9.17 -8.55 4.28
CA ASP A 81 10.12 -7.44 4.23
C ASP A 81 10.92 -7.46 2.92
N ASP A 82 11.27 -8.63 2.39
CA ASP A 82 11.89 -8.75 1.07
C ASP A 82 10.97 -8.26 -0.06
N TYR A 83 9.70 -8.69 -0.04
CA TYR A 83 8.70 -8.24 -1.02
C TYR A 83 8.47 -6.73 -0.93
N HIS A 84 8.19 -6.22 0.27
CA HIS A 84 7.97 -4.79 0.50
C HIS A 84 9.22 -3.97 0.19
N GLY A 85 10.41 -4.44 0.54
CA GLY A 85 11.68 -3.78 0.22
C GLY A 85 11.88 -3.65 -1.29
N PHE A 86 11.58 -4.70 -2.06
CA PHE A 86 11.67 -4.64 -3.52
C PHE A 86 10.60 -3.72 -4.13
N VAL A 87 9.34 -3.89 -3.72
CA VAL A 87 8.20 -3.21 -4.33
C VAL A 87 8.12 -1.76 -3.87
N TYR A 88 8.09 -1.52 -2.56
CA TYR A 88 7.96 -0.18 -1.99
C TYR A 88 9.28 0.57 -1.93
N GLY A 89 10.43 -0.11 -1.90
CA GLY A 89 11.73 0.56 -1.95
C GLY A 89 12.02 1.28 -3.26
N ARG A 90 11.30 0.94 -4.35
CA ARG A 90 11.48 1.49 -5.70
C ARG A 90 10.40 2.46 -6.13
N LEU A 91 9.46 2.77 -5.23
CA LEU A 91 8.47 3.81 -5.49
C LEU A 91 9.15 5.18 -5.47
N PRO A 92 8.84 6.08 -6.42
CA PRO A 92 9.41 7.43 -6.46
C PRO A 92 8.69 8.33 -5.45
N TYR A 93 9.03 8.20 -4.16
CA TYR A 93 8.43 9.00 -3.10
C TYR A 93 8.61 10.51 -3.30
N GLU A 94 9.59 10.92 -4.11
CA GLU A 94 9.86 12.30 -4.49
C GLU A 94 8.74 12.93 -5.33
N ALA A 95 7.96 12.11 -6.03
CA ALA A 95 6.80 12.59 -6.79
C ALA A 95 5.63 12.99 -5.88
N ILE A 96 5.63 12.53 -4.62
CA ILE A 96 4.59 12.83 -3.64
C ILE A 96 4.77 14.26 -3.15
N LYS A 97 3.80 15.12 -3.47
CA LYS A 97 3.78 16.52 -3.06
C LYS A 97 3.06 16.68 -1.71
N PRO A 98 3.45 17.67 -0.89
CA PRO A 98 2.67 18.03 0.30
C PRO A 98 1.22 18.40 -0.04
N ASP A 99 0.29 18.07 0.85
CA ASP A 99 -1.11 18.45 0.75
C ASP A 99 -1.52 19.38 1.91
N PRO A 100 -1.38 20.71 1.72
CA PRO A 100 -1.73 21.67 2.77
C PRO A 100 -3.24 21.74 3.05
N GLN A 101 -4.10 21.41 2.08
CA GLN A 101 -5.55 21.45 2.25
C GLN A 101 -6.02 20.28 3.12
N LEU A 102 -5.58 19.07 2.81
CA LEU A 102 -5.85 17.89 3.63
C LEU A 102 -5.31 18.06 5.05
N ARG A 103 -4.09 18.58 5.20
CA ARG A 103 -3.53 18.88 6.52
C ARG A 103 -4.40 19.87 7.30
N ALA A 104 -4.86 20.95 6.67
CA ALA A 104 -5.74 21.92 7.32
C ALA A 104 -7.06 21.29 7.76
N LEU A 105 -7.67 20.47 6.91
CA LEU A 105 -8.90 19.73 7.20
C LEU A 105 -8.73 18.76 8.38
N LEU A 106 -7.63 18.01 8.43
CA LEU A 106 -7.39 17.11 9.56
C LEU A 106 -7.11 17.86 10.86
N ARG A 107 -6.48 19.04 10.78
CA ARG A 107 -6.24 19.89 11.95
C ARG A 107 -7.48 20.61 12.46
N SER A 108 -8.50 20.83 11.62
CA SER A 108 -9.75 21.46 12.06
C SER A 108 -10.56 20.59 13.02
N THR A 109 -10.23 19.29 13.10
CA THR A 109 -10.85 18.34 14.02
C THR A 109 -9.94 18.12 15.25
N GLY A 110 -10.50 18.13 16.46
CA GLY A 110 -9.76 17.93 17.71
C GLY A 110 -9.51 16.46 18.08
N GLN A 111 -10.13 15.52 17.36
CA GLN A 111 -10.10 14.10 17.67
C GLN A 111 -8.74 13.47 17.33
N ARG A 112 -8.46 12.28 17.90
CA ARG A 112 -7.29 11.46 17.53
C ARG A 112 -7.44 10.95 16.09
N LYS A 113 -6.34 11.00 15.32
CA LYS A 113 -6.29 10.50 13.93
C LYS A 113 -5.70 9.09 13.96
N ILE A 114 -6.37 8.14 13.31
CA ILE A 114 -5.91 6.76 13.17
C ILE A 114 -5.80 6.47 11.66
N ILE A 115 -4.64 5.98 11.22
CA ILE A 115 -4.43 5.53 9.84
C ILE A 115 -4.64 4.02 9.79
N LEU A 116 -5.59 3.58 8.98
CA LEU A 116 -5.75 2.18 8.60
C LEU A 116 -5.30 1.99 7.16
N THR A 117 -4.37 1.07 6.94
CA THR A 117 -3.81 0.81 5.62
C THR A 117 -3.36 -0.64 5.50
N ASN A 118 -3.42 -1.17 4.27
CA ASN A 118 -2.92 -2.49 3.93
C ASN A 118 -1.42 -2.53 3.64
N SER A 119 -0.76 -1.37 3.71
CA SER A 119 0.68 -1.21 3.49
C SER A 119 1.47 -1.49 4.76
N ASP A 120 2.77 -1.78 4.62
CA ASP A 120 3.64 -1.89 5.79
C ASP A 120 3.94 -0.51 6.41
N ARG A 121 4.37 -0.54 7.68
CA ARG A 121 4.63 0.66 8.47
C ARG A 121 5.68 1.58 7.84
N LYS A 122 6.74 1.05 7.23
CA LYS A 122 7.83 1.86 6.64
C LYS A 122 7.30 2.64 5.44
N HIS A 123 6.52 1.99 4.58
CA HIS A 123 5.86 2.68 3.46
C HIS A 123 4.90 3.76 3.94
N THR A 124 4.04 3.45 4.91
CA THR A 124 3.06 4.40 5.44
C THR A 124 3.72 5.66 6.00
N ILE A 125 4.79 5.51 6.80
CA ILE A 125 5.51 6.64 7.37
C ILE A 125 6.08 7.53 6.26
N LYS A 126 6.76 6.95 5.26
CA LYS A 126 7.31 7.71 4.14
C LYS A 126 6.26 8.53 3.40
N VAL A 127 5.09 7.94 3.12
CA VAL A 127 4.00 8.64 2.43
C VAL A 127 3.47 9.79 3.29
N VAL A 128 3.21 9.53 4.58
CA VAL A 128 2.71 10.55 5.54
C VAL A 128 3.68 11.73 5.68
N GLU A 129 4.99 11.46 5.74
CA GLU A 129 6.04 12.47 5.80
C GLU A 129 6.09 13.31 4.51
N ARG A 130 6.00 12.67 3.34
CA ARG A 130 6.00 13.37 2.04
C ARG A 130 4.80 14.28 1.85
N ILE A 131 3.61 13.82 2.26
CA ILE A 131 2.36 14.60 2.22
C ILE A 131 2.35 15.70 3.30
N ARG A 132 3.22 15.59 4.32
CA ARG A 132 3.29 16.48 5.50
C ARG A 132 1.99 16.51 6.29
N LEU A 133 1.40 15.35 6.54
CA LEU A 133 0.05 15.26 7.10
C LEU A 133 -0.05 15.72 8.57
N PHE A 134 0.99 15.48 9.37
CA PHE A 134 0.99 15.74 10.82
C PHE A 134 2.13 16.66 11.30
N GLN A 135 2.81 17.34 10.39
CA GLN A 135 3.88 18.31 10.69
C GLN A 135 3.33 19.72 10.94
#